data_AF-A0A7V4HEN5-F1
#
_entry.id   AF-A0A7V4HEN5-F1
#
_cell.length_a   1.000
_cell.length_b   1.000
_cell.length_c   1.000
_cell.angle_alpha   90.00
_cell.angle_beta   90.00
_cell.angle_gamma   90.00
#
_symmetry.space_group_name_H-M   'P 1'
#
loop_
_entity.id
_entity.type
_entity.pdbx_description
1 polymer ?
#
loop_
_entity_poly.entity_id
_entity_poly.type
_entity_poly.pdbx_seq_one_letter_code
_entity_poly.pdbx_strand_id
1 'polypeptide(L)' 'MHDRLPDRRDTGDRAQLRAEIDAYVAHLYGLSRDDFAYILDTFPVLRNKEEKAFGEFMSKRKCLEEYDRIARIVEGEGRQ' A
#
# COMPACT_ATOMS: atom_id res chain seq x y z
N MET A 1 -0.31 27.28 14.66
CA MET A 1 -1.63 27.14 14.00
C MET A 1 -1.50 26.01 13.01
N HIS A 2 -1.93 24.79 13.34
CA HIS A 2 -1.91 23.68 12.38
C HIS A 2 -2.91 24.00 11.29
N ASP A 3 -2.41 24.21 10.08
CA ASP A 3 -3.20 24.52 8.90
C ASP A 3 -4.13 23.33 8.62
N ARG A 4 -5.36 23.43 9.13
CA ARG A 4 -6.42 22.45 8.95
C ARG A 4 -6.99 22.67 7.56
N LEU A 5 -6.18 22.37 6.54
CA LEU A 5 -6.70 22.12 5.22
C LEU A 5 -7.77 21.03 5.35
N PRO A 6 -8.91 21.17 4.67
CA PRO A 6 -9.94 20.13 4.69
C PRO A 6 -9.27 18.79 4.37
N ASP A 7 -9.70 17.73 5.07
CA ASP A 7 -9.35 16.33 4.83
C ASP A 7 -9.74 15.94 3.39
N ARG A 8 -9.03 16.49 2.41
CA ARG A 8 -8.99 16.04 1.02
C ARG A 8 -8.25 14.73 1.09
N ARG A 9 -8.90 13.71 1.65
CA ARG A 9 -8.43 12.33 1.55
C ARG A 9 -8.09 12.12 0.10
N ASP A 10 -6.81 11.86 -0.12
CA ASP A 10 -6.16 11.73 -1.42
C ASP A 10 -7.02 10.99 -2.42
N THR A 11 -7.72 11.75 -3.24
CA THR A 11 -8.61 11.26 -4.28
C THR A 11 -7.75 10.60 -5.36
N GLY A 12 -7.62 9.27 -5.30
CA GLY A 12 -7.06 8.41 -6.34
C GLY A 12 -5.53 8.39 -6.41
N ASP A 13 -4.92 9.44 -6.94
CA ASP A 13 -3.54 9.42 -7.44
C ASP A 13 -2.50 9.23 -6.33
N ARG A 14 -2.65 9.96 -5.22
CA ARG A 14 -1.71 9.87 -4.10
C ARG A 14 -1.83 8.56 -3.33
N ALA A 15 -3.03 7.97 -3.27
CA ALA A 15 -3.23 6.65 -2.67
C ALA A 15 -2.62 5.55 -3.53
N GLN A 16 -2.73 5.66 -4.87
CA GLN A 16 -2.08 4.74 -5.80
C GLN A 16 -0.56 4.86 -5.73
N LEU A 17 -0.02 6.08 -5.79
CA LEU A 17 1.41 6.33 -5.71
C LEU A 17 2.01 5.83 -4.38
N ARG A 18 1.26 5.96 -3.27
CA ARG A 18 1.69 5.40 -1.98
C ARG A 18 1.81 3.88 -2.04
N ALA A 19 0.82 3.20 -2.61
CA ALA A 19 0.85 1.75 -2.76
C ALA A 19 2.03 1.29 -3.62
N GLU A 20 2.33 2.02 -4.71
CA GLU A 20 3.51 1.77 -5.55
C GLU A 20 4.81 1.89 -4.77
N ILE A 21 4.98 2.99 -4.04
CA ILE A 21 6.19 3.21 -3.22
C ILE A 21 6.32 2.12 -2.16
N ASP A 22 5.26 1.81 -1.41
CA ASP A 22 5.29 0.83 -0.33
C ASP A 22 5.66 -0.57 -0.86
N ALA A 23 5.13 -0.93 -2.03
CA ALA A 23 5.44 -2.19 -2.68
C ALA A 23 6.90 -2.26 -3.18
N TYR A 24 7.41 -1.19 -3.81
CA TYR A 24 8.83 -1.11 -4.19
C TYR A 24 9.76 -1.22 -2.99
N VAL A 25 9.42 -0.55 -1.89
CA VAL A 25 10.17 -0.60 -0.64
C VAL A 25 10.13 -2.01 -0.05
N ALA A 26 8.99 -2.69 -0.08
CA ALA A 26 8.89 -4.08 0.38
C ALA A 26 9.82 -5.03 -0.39
N HIS A 27 9.85 -4.90 -1.73
CA HIS A 27 10.80 -5.65 -2.57
C HIS A 27 12.26 -5.29 -2.28
N LEU A 28 12.57 -4.00 -2.10
CA LEU A 28 13.91 -3.52 -1.78
C LEU A 28 14.46 -4.11 -0.47
N TYR A 29 13.59 -4.25 0.54
CA TYR A 29 13.94 -4.85 1.82
C TYR A 29 13.84 -6.39 1.82
N GLY A 30 13.47 -7.01 0.70
CA GLY A 30 13.33 -8.47 0.58
C GLY A 30 12.22 -9.04 1.45
N LEU A 31 11.18 -8.24 1.74
CA LEU A 31 10.02 -8.71 2.50
C LEU A 31 9.25 -9.73 1.66
N SER A 32 8.81 -10.82 2.29
CA SER A 32 7.85 -11.70 1.64
C SER A 32 6.48 -11.01 1.55
N ARG A 33 5.63 -11.50 0.65
CA ARG A 33 4.25 -11.01 0.51
C ARG A 33 3.47 -11.09 1.82
N ASP A 34 3.66 -12.16 2.59
CA ASP A 34 2.98 -12.38 3.86
C ASP A 34 3.50 -11.47 4.97
N ASP A 35 4.82 -11.22 5.02
CA ASP A 35 5.41 -10.26 5.96
C ASP A 35 4.92 -8.84 5.66
N PHE A 36 4.85 -8.48 4.38
CA PHE A 36 4.31 -7.19 3.97
C PHE A 36 2.82 -7.06 4.34
N ALA A 37 2.02 -8.11 4.10
CA ALA A 37 0.62 -8.15 4.52
C ALA A 37 0.45 -8.01 6.05
N TYR A 38 1.33 -8.66 6.82
CA TYR A 38 1.35 -8.57 8.28
C TYR A 38 1.69 -7.16 8.77
N ILE A 39 2.69 -6.51 8.17
CA ILE A 39 3.03 -5.10 8.48
C ILE A 39 1.84 -4.19 8.21
N LEU A 40 1.15 -4.35 7.08
CA LEU A 40 -0.06 -3.57 6.77
C LEU A 40 -1.18 -3.78 7.80
N ASP A 41 -1.27 -4.97 8.41
CA ASP A 41 -2.24 -5.25 9.48
C ASP A 41 -1.93 -4.56 10.81
N THR A 42 -0.71 -4.06 11.01
CA THR A 42 -0.33 -3.32 12.23
C THR A 42 -0.93 -1.92 12.32
N PHE A 43 -1.73 -1.50 11.32
CA PHE A 43 -2.41 -0.19 11.26
C PHE A 43 -3.92 -0.27 11.54
N PRO A 44 -4.36 -0.66 12.75
CA PRO A 44 -5.79 -0.91 13.05
C PRO A 44 -6.66 0.34 12.93
N VAL A 45 -6.10 1.53 13.22
CA VAL A 45 -6.83 2.80 13.10
C VAL A 45 -7.16 3.10 11.63
N LEU A 46 -6.22 2.84 10.72
CA LEU A 46 -6.44 3.05 9.29
C LEU A 46 -7.45 2.04 8.75
N ARG A 47 -7.26 0.75 9.05
CA ARG A 47 -8.20 -0.32 8.73
C ARG A 47 -9.62 0.03 9.13
N ASN A 48 -9.84 0.39 10.39
CA ASN A 48 -11.18 0.74 10.90
C ASN A 48 -11.80 1.96 10.19
N LYS A 49 -10.99 2.93 9.75
CA LYS A 49 -11.48 4.09 8.99
C LYS A 49 -11.89 3.70 7.58
N GLU A 50 -11.10 2.87 6.91
CA GLU A 50 -11.38 2.43 5.55
C GLU A 50 -12.52 1.41 5.49
N GLU A 51 -12.59 0.46 6.42
CA GLU A 51 -13.73 -0.47 6.52
C GLU A 51 -15.05 0.29 6.77
N LYS A 52 -15.04 1.36 7.57
CA LYS A 52 -16.22 2.22 7.75
C LYS A 52 -16.59 3.03 6.52
N ALA A 53 -15.61 3.45 5.71
CA ALA A 53 -15.84 4.31 4.56
C ALA A 53 -16.14 3.53 3.27
N PHE A 54 -15.53 2.36 3.10
CA PHE A 54 -15.48 1.59 1.86
C PHE A 54 -15.86 0.12 2.03
N GLY A 55 -16.03 -0.37 3.27
CA GLY A 55 -16.34 -1.77 3.56
C GLY A 55 -15.13 -2.71 3.52
N GLU A 56 -13.95 -2.22 3.11
CA GLU A 56 -12.72 -3.00 3.05
C GLU A 56 -11.48 -2.17 3.41
N PHE A 57 -10.39 -2.86 3.75
CA PHE A 57 -9.09 -2.24 3.96
C PHE A 57 -8.41 -1.95 2.60
N MET A 58 -8.97 -0.97 1.87
CA MET A 58 -8.59 -0.56 0.51
C MET A 58 -7.08 -0.38 0.33
N SER A 59 -6.42 0.29 1.30
CA SER A 59 -4.99 0.54 1.26
C SER A 59 -4.20 -0.77 1.26
N LYS A 60 -4.55 -1.73 2.11
CA LYS A 60 -3.89 -3.04 2.14
C LYS A 60 -4.05 -3.77 0.81
N ARG A 61 -5.26 -3.78 0.24
CA ARG A 61 -5.52 -4.44 -1.05
C ARG A 61 -4.65 -3.84 -2.15
N LYS A 62 -4.62 -2.50 -2.28
CA LYS A 62 -3.81 -1.81 -3.29
C LYS A 62 -2.32 -2.08 -3.13
N CYS A 63 -1.79 -2.01 -1.91
CA CYS A 63 -0.37 -2.30 -1.67
C CYS A 63 0.01 -3.73 -2.06
N LEU A 64 -0.84 -4.72 -1.75
CA LEU A 64 -0.57 -6.12 -2.12
C LEU A 64 -0.72 -6.39 -3.61
N GLU A 65 -1.71 -5.78 -4.29
CA GLU A 65 -1.84 -5.85 -5.74
C GLU A 65 -0.60 -5.29 -6.46
N GLU A 66 -0.09 -4.19 -5.93
CA GLU A 66 1.08 -3.52 -6.47
C GLU A 66 2.38 -4.29 -6.17
N TYR A 67 2.47 -4.91 -4.99
CA TYR A 67 3.53 -5.86 -4.68
C TYR A 67 3.56 -7.02 -5.69
N ASP A 68 2.41 -7.60 -6.00
CA ASP A 68 2.28 -8.69 -6.98
C ASP A 68 2.56 -8.22 -8.42
N ARG A 69 2.34 -6.93 -8.73
CA ARG A 69 2.73 -6.32 -10.01
C ARG A 69 4.25 -6.17 -10.11
N ILE A 70 4.88 -5.59 -9.10
CA ILE A 70 6.33 -5.34 -9.07
C ILE A 70 7.11 -6.65 -9.01
N ALA A 71 6.62 -7.65 -8.27
CA ALA A 71 7.25 -8.98 -8.23
C ALA A 71 7.47 -9.54 -9.64
N ARG A 72 6.45 -9.44 -10.50
CA ARG A 72 6.53 -9.90 -11.90
C ARG A 72 7.53 -9.11 -12.74
N ILE A 73 7.74 -7.83 -12.43
CA ILE A 73 8.71 -6.98 -13.13
C ILE A 73 10.13 -7.32 -12.68
N VAL A 74 10.36 -7.34 -11.37
CA VAL A 74 11.69 -7.61 -10.76
C VAL A 74 12.17 -9.02 -11.09
N GLU A 75 11.28 -10.02 -11.05
CA GLU A 75 11.61 -11.40 -11.46
C GLU A 75 11.91 -11.52 -12.97
N GLY A 76 11.30 -10.65 -13.79
CA GLY A 76 11.56 -10.55 -15.22
C GLY A 76 12.90 -9.88 -15.56
N GLU A 77 13.37 -8.96 -14.72
CA GLU A 77 14.67 -8.29 -14.87
C GLU A 77 15.85 -9.17 -14.45
N GLY A 78 15.63 -10.19 -13.61
CA GLY A 78 16.66 -11.14 -13.17
C GLY A 78 17.03 -12.27 -14.16
N ARG A 79 16.47 -12.27 -15.38
CA ARG A 79 16.72 -13.31 -16.42
C ARG A 79 17.24 -12.73 -17.75
N GLN A 80 18.14 -11.75 -17.69
CA GLN A 80 18.87 -11.26 -18.87
C GLN A 80 20.37 -11.31 -18.62
#